data_AF-A0A8J4FJV6-F1
#
_entry.id   AF-A0A8J4FJV6-F1
#
_cell.length_a   1.000
_cell.length_b   1.000
_cell.length_c   1.000
_cell.angle_alpha   90.00
_cell.angle_beta   90.00
_cell.angle_gamma   90.00
#
_symmetry.space_group_name_H-M   'P 1'
#
loop_
_entity.id
_entity.type
_entity.pdbx_description
1 polymer ?
#
loop_
_entity_poly.entity_id
_entity_poly.type
_entity_poly.pdbx_seq_one_letter_code
_entity_poly.pdbx_strand_id
1 'polypeptide(L)'
;MSSKDILRSYDIVSITTTNERVLHQACTFLPVDIISLELWQKMGKFKLRTDSIQAALKRGIYFEICYGPALRDPNARRNLFCNAQMLVRLTRGRNILISSSARSAFEVRSPLEVAHVATLFGLTHKQAQDAVSLAPRAVLANAAARLAGRGTSTVPASAATAAAAAEATAAATAAAAEATAAATAAGAEATAVVEAEDVEMEDAPFPEAQEALVAETQQQQQASQQQARGGVPPAGRGTRKRTAAVR
;
A
#
# COMPACT_ATOMS: atom_id res chain seq x y z
N MET A 1 17.01 -22.80 -26.76
CA MET A 1 16.94 -22.52 -25.30
C MET A 1 15.68 -23.14 -24.75
N SER A 2 15.78 -23.92 -23.67
CA SER A 2 14.59 -24.44 -22.97
C SER A 2 13.82 -23.30 -22.32
N SER A 3 12.50 -23.43 -22.14
CA SER A 3 11.69 -22.40 -21.47
C SER A 3 12.21 -22.07 -20.07
N LYS A 4 12.85 -23.03 -19.38
CA LYS A 4 13.49 -22.81 -18.08
C LYS A 4 14.75 -21.95 -18.17
N ASP A 5 15.49 -22.04 -19.27
CA ASP A 5 16.70 -21.25 -19.48
C ASP A 5 16.35 -19.78 -19.69
N ILE A 6 15.25 -19.50 -20.41
CA ILE A 6 14.72 -18.15 -20.60
C ILE A 6 14.30 -17.54 -19.26
N LEU A 7 13.64 -18.29 -18.38
CA LEU A 7 13.24 -17.78 -17.07
C LEU A 7 14.43 -17.50 -16.13
N ARG A 8 15.57 -18.14 -16.37
CA ARG A 8 16.81 -17.91 -15.62
C ARG A 8 17.60 -16.70 -16.12
N SER A 9 17.32 -16.20 -17.33
CA SER A 9 17.97 -14.99 -17.83
C SER A 9 17.36 -13.69 -17.29
N TYR A 10 16.26 -13.77 -16.52
CA TYR A 10 15.59 -12.61 -15.92
C TYR A 10 15.54 -12.71 -14.40
N ASP A 11 15.80 -11.57 -13.75
CA ASP A 11 15.77 -11.45 -12.29
C ASP A 11 14.35 -11.59 -11.73
N ILE A 12 13.37 -10.91 -12.33
CA ILE A 12 11.97 -10.96 -11.90
C ILE A 12 11.12 -11.45 -13.06
N VAL A 13 10.18 -12.36 -12.78
CA VAL A 13 9.21 -12.82 -13.77
C VAL A 13 7.81 -12.41 -13.34
N SER A 14 7.18 -11.53 -14.13
CA SER A 14 5.77 -11.16 -13.98
C SER A 14 4.91 -11.71 -15.11
N ILE A 15 3.63 -11.91 -14.85
CA ILE A 15 2.64 -12.27 -15.88
C ILE A 15 1.39 -11.43 -15.75
N THR A 16 1.00 -10.78 -16.86
CA THR A 16 -0.29 -10.09 -16.96
C THR A 16 -1.36 -11.09 -17.38
N THR A 17 -2.43 -11.19 -16.58
CA THR A 17 -3.49 -12.16 -16.85
C THR A 17 -4.80 -11.46 -17.22
N THR A 18 -5.34 -11.83 -18.37
CA THR A 18 -6.64 -11.35 -18.87
C THR A 18 -7.69 -12.47 -18.93
N ASN A 19 -7.24 -13.73 -18.81
CA ASN A 19 -8.05 -14.94 -18.93
C ASN A 19 -8.01 -15.76 -17.64
N GLU A 20 -9.16 -16.28 -17.20
CA GLU A 20 -9.27 -17.04 -15.94
C GLU A 20 -8.40 -18.30 -15.95
N ARG A 21 -8.30 -18.98 -17.10
CA ARG A 21 -7.43 -20.15 -17.27
C ARG A 21 -5.96 -19.83 -17.03
N VAL A 22 -5.50 -18.71 -17.58
CA VAL A 22 -4.11 -18.26 -17.43
C VAL A 22 -3.84 -17.82 -15.99
N LEU A 23 -4.80 -17.12 -15.37
CA LEU A 23 -4.72 -16.76 -13.94
C LEU A 23 -4.60 -18.02 -13.07
N HIS A 24 -5.42 -19.04 -13.29
CA HIS A 24 -5.36 -20.28 -12.52
C HIS A 24 -4.00 -20.98 -12.69
N GLN A 25 -3.48 -21.04 -13.91
CA GLN A 25 -2.15 -21.61 -14.17
C GLN A 25 -1.03 -20.81 -13.51
N ALA A 26 -1.11 -19.47 -13.53
CA ALA A 26 -0.17 -18.59 -12.85
C ALA A 26 -0.16 -18.83 -11.34
N CYS A 27 -1.36 -18.90 -10.74
CA CYS A 27 -1.56 -19.17 -9.32
C CYS A 27 -1.04 -20.55 -8.88
N THR A 28 -1.20 -21.60 -9.69
CA THR A 28 -0.94 -22.98 -9.26
C THR A 28 0.41 -23.51 -9.70
N PHE A 29 0.80 -23.30 -10.96
CA PHE A 29 1.87 -24.08 -11.61
C PHE A 29 3.04 -23.23 -12.09
N LEU A 30 2.79 -22.03 -12.63
CA LEU A 30 3.86 -21.27 -13.29
C LEU A 30 4.84 -20.66 -12.28
N PRO A 31 6.16 -20.73 -12.53
CA PRO A 31 7.19 -20.14 -11.67
C PRO A 31 7.29 -18.62 -11.92
N VAL A 32 6.28 -17.87 -11.46
CA VAL A 32 6.20 -16.40 -11.55
C VAL A 32 6.29 -15.79 -10.16
N ASP A 33 6.84 -14.58 -10.08
CA ASP A 33 7.02 -13.83 -8.83
C ASP A 33 5.86 -12.85 -8.62
N ILE A 34 5.38 -12.24 -9.72
CA ILE A 34 4.30 -11.23 -9.73
C ILE A 34 3.20 -11.65 -10.71
N ILE A 35 1.95 -11.48 -10.30
CA ILE A 35 0.77 -11.59 -11.18
C ILE A 35 0.15 -10.20 -11.31
N SER A 36 0.25 -9.63 -12.50
CA SER A 36 -0.32 -8.34 -12.86
C SER A 36 -1.77 -8.52 -13.31
N LEU A 37 -2.68 -7.78 -12.67
CA LEU A 37 -4.10 -7.85 -12.99
C LEU A 37 -4.55 -6.54 -13.63
N GLU A 38 -5.19 -6.65 -14.80
CA GLU A 38 -5.78 -5.53 -15.54
C GLU A 38 -7.11 -5.09 -14.91
N LEU A 39 -7.06 -4.70 -13.63
CA LEU A 39 -8.24 -4.39 -12.81
C LEU A 39 -9.01 -3.14 -13.29
N TRP A 40 -8.44 -2.33 -14.17
CA TRP A 40 -9.11 -1.18 -14.77
C TRP A 40 -10.11 -1.56 -15.87
N GLN A 41 -10.07 -2.81 -16.36
CA GLN A 41 -11.03 -3.33 -17.33
C GLN A 41 -12.29 -3.85 -16.64
N LYS A 42 -13.41 -3.89 -17.38
CA LYS A 42 -14.66 -4.46 -16.88
C LYS A 42 -14.52 -5.98 -16.75
N MET A 43 -14.51 -6.50 -15.53
CA MET A 43 -14.46 -7.93 -15.22
C MET A 43 -15.82 -8.59 -15.47
N GLY A 44 -16.21 -8.76 -16.74
CA GLY A 44 -17.47 -9.43 -17.10
C GLY A 44 -17.41 -10.94 -16.86
N LYS A 45 -16.51 -11.63 -17.58
CA LYS A 45 -16.34 -13.10 -17.49
C LYS A 45 -15.13 -13.52 -16.65
N PHE A 46 -14.20 -12.60 -16.40
CA PHE A 46 -12.99 -12.87 -15.62
C PHE A 46 -13.32 -12.76 -14.13
N LYS A 47 -13.40 -13.89 -13.43
CA LYS A 47 -13.70 -13.95 -11.99
C LYS A 47 -12.48 -14.40 -11.20
N LEU A 48 -12.17 -13.68 -10.13
CA LEU A 48 -11.11 -14.06 -9.20
C LEU A 48 -11.63 -15.16 -8.27
N ARG A 49 -11.14 -16.39 -8.45
CA ARG A 49 -11.49 -17.53 -7.59
C ARG A 49 -10.66 -17.52 -6.32
N THR A 50 -11.32 -17.62 -5.17
CA THR A 50 -10.66 -17.66 -3.85
C THR A 50 -9.56 -18.72 -3.78
N ASP A 51 -9.82 -19.93 -4.27
CA ASP A 51 -8.86 -21.05 -4.19
C ASP A 51 -7.56 -20.74 -4.95
N SER A 52 -7.67 -20.12 -6.13
CA SER A 52 -6.51 -19.76 -6.94
C SER A 52 -5.70 -18.64 -6.29
N ILE A 53 -6.39 -17.62 -5.74
CA ILE A 53 -5.73 -16.55 -5.00
C ILE A 53 -5.00 -17.11 -3.77
N GLN A 54 -5.67 -17.95 -2.97
CA GLN A 54 -5.05 -18.56 -1.78
C GLN A 54 -3.86 -19.47 -2.13
N ALA A 55 -3.93 -20.20 -3.25
CA ALA A 55 -2.79 -20.99 -3.74
C ALA A 55 -1.58 -20.10 -4.07
N ALA A 56 -1.80 -18.96 -4.73
CA ALA A 56 -0.74 -18.01 -5.04
C ALA A 56 -0.12 -17.40 -3.76
N LEU A 57 -0.95 -17.04 -2.77
CA LEU A 57 -0.48 -16.51 -1.49
C LEU A 57 0.42 -17.50 -0.75
N LYS A 58 0.05 -18.78 -0.72
CA LYS A 58 0.86 -19.84 -0.09
C LYS A 58 2.22 -20.03 -0.77
N ARG A 59 2.31 -19.70 -2.07
CA ARG A 59 3.53 -19.76 -2.85
C ARG A 59 4.40 -18.49 -2.73
N GLY A 60 3.92 -17.47 -2.03
CA GLY A 60 4.64 -16.20 -1.90
C GLY A 60 4.53 -15.30 -3.14
N ILE A 61 3.59 -15.55 -4.04
CA ILE A 61 3.40 -14.73 -5.25
C ILE A 61 2.68 -13.44 -4.86
N TYR A 62 3.08 -12.33 -5.47
CA TYR A 62 2.47 -11.02 -5.25
C TYR A 62 1.50 -10.65 -6.38
N PHE A 63 0.39 -10.03 -6.02
CA PHE A 63 -0.57 -9.46 -6.96
C PHE A 63 -0.31 -7.97 -7.16
N GLU A 64 -0.08 -7.56 -8.40
CA GLU A 64 0.18 -6.17 -8.74
C GLU A 64 -1.12 -5.44 -9.13
N ILE A 65 -1.31 -4.27 -8.51
CA ILE A 65 -2.37 -3.31 -8.83
C ILE A 65 -1.72 -2.09 -9.49
N CYS A 66 -1.98 -1.90 -10.79
CA CYS A 66 -1.50 -0.75 -11.55
C CYS A 66 -2.48 0.43 -11.43
N TYR A 67 -2.05 1.57 -10.85
CA TYR A 67 -2.92 2.74 -10.70
C TYR A 67 -2.95 3.68 -11.91
N GLY A 68 -1.91 3.69 -12.76
CA GLY A 68 -1.79 4.62 -13.90
C GLY A 68 -3.02 4.68 -14.82
N PRO A 69 -3.65 3.56 -15.20
CA PRO A 69 -4.87 3.57 -16.01
C PRO A 69 -6.03 4.38 -15.40
N ALA A 70 -6.12 4.47 -14.07
CA ALA A 70 -7.16 5.25 -13.39
C ALA A 70 -6.94 6.77 -13.43
N LEU A 71 -5.72 7.22 -13.76
CA LEU A 71 -5.43 8.63 -13.99
C LEU A 71 -5.88 9.09 -15.38
N ARG A 72 -5.92 8.17 -16.35
CA ARG A 72 -6.18 8.48 -17.77
C ARG A 72 -7.67 8.51 -18.11
N ASP A 73 -8.45 7.56 -17.59
CA ASP A 73 -9.86 7.41 -17.93
C ASP A 73 -10.74 7.26 -16.66
N PRO A 74 -11.82 8.05 -16.52
CA PRO A 74 -12.74 7.92 -15.40
C PRO A 74 -13.46 6.56 -15.34
N ASN A 75 -13.69 5.87 -16.47
CA ASN A 75 -14.31 4.55 -16.45
C ASN A 75 -13.32 3.49 -15.93
N ALA A 76 -12.09 3.53 -16.42
CA ALA A 76 -10.96 2.75 -15.89
C ALA A 76 -10.80 2.96 -14.38
N ARG A 77 -10.92 4.20 -13.89
CA ARG A 77 -10.88 4.52 -12.45
C ARG A 77 -11.98 3.82 -11.66
N ARG A 78 -13.24 3.92 -12.09
CA ARG A 78 -14.36 3.26 -11.40
C ARG A 78 -14.15 1.73 -11.34
N ASN A 79 -13.78 1.14 -12.47
CA ASN A 79 -13.51 -0.30 -12.54
C ASN A 79 -12.36 -0.70 -11.62
N LEU A 80 -11.23 0.01 -11.68
CA LEU A 80 -10.05 -0.27 -10.86
C LEU A 80 -10.41 -0.32 -9.38
N PHE A 81 -11.13 0.67 -8.86
CA PHE A 81 -11.46 0.74 -7.43
C PHE A 81 -12.38 -0.42 -7.01
N CYS A 82 -13.46 -0.68 -7.76
CA CYS A 82 -14.36 -1.80 -7.45
C CYS A 82 -13.65 -3.16 -7.51
N ASN A 83 -12.82 -3.35 -8.53
CA ASN A 83 -12.10 -4.59 -8.79
C ASN A 83 -10.95 -4.81 -7.80
N ALA A 84 -10.22 -3.76 -7.44
CA ALA A 84 -9.15 -3.79 -6.44
C ALA A 84 -9.71 -4.12 -5.05
N GLN A 85 -10.86 -3.54 -4.67
CA GLN A 85 -11.54 -3.91 -3.42
C GLN A 85 -11.90 -5.39 -3.36
N MET A 86 -12.35 -5.98 -4.48
CA MET A 86 -12.60 -7.42 -4.55
C MET A 86 -11.32 -8.23 -4.35
N LEU A 87 -10.22 -7.85 -5.00
CA LEU A 87 -8.92 -8.51 -4.82
C LEU A 87 -8.44 -8.42 -3.37
N VAL A 88 -8.47 -7.22 -2.77
CA VAL A 88 -8.06 -6.97 -1.37
C VAL A 88 -8.85 -7.85 -0.41
N ARG A 89 -10.16 -8.00 -0.62
CA ARG A 89 -11.01 -8.90 0.18
C ARG A 89 -10.58 -10.36 0.05
N LEU A 90 -10.25 -10.82 -1.15
CA LEU A 90 -9.80 -12.19 -1.40
C LEU A 90 -8.41 -12.49 -0.83
N THR A 91 -7.51 -11.51 -0.87
CA THR A 91 -6.14 -11.67 -0.32
C THR A 91 -6.06 -11.38 1.19
N ARG A 92 -7.09 -10.73 1.74
CA ARG A 92 -7.11 -10.13 3.09
C ARG A 92 -6.03 -9.07 3.27
N GLY A 93 -5.72 -8.34 2.20
CA GLY A 93 -4.68 -7.30 2.17
C GLY A 93 -3.24 -7.82 2.22
N ARG A 94 -3.02 -9.11 1.92
CA ARG A 94 -1.68 -9.72 1.87
C ARG A 94 -1.17 -9.82 0.44
N ASN A 95 0.15 -9.80 0.30
CA ASN A 95 0.86 -9.98 -0.98
C ASN A 95 0.33 -9.09 -2.10
N ILE A 96 0.11 -7.82 -1.80
CA ILE A 96 -0.28 -6.81 -2.79
C ILE A 96 0.91 -5.91 -3.06
N LEU A 97 1.14 -5.64 -4.34
CA LEU A 97 2.12 -4.69 -4.85
C LEU A 97 1.35 -3.58 -5.57
N ILE A 98 1.79 -2.34 -5.42
CA ILE A 98 1.20 -1.21 -6.15
C ILE A 98 2.26 -0.61 -7.07
N SER A 99 1.86 -0.42 -8.33
CA SER A 99 2.74 0.12 -9.36
C SER A 99 2.00 1.17 -10.20
N SER A 100 2.79 2.01 -10.88
CA SER A 100 2.25 3.10 -11.70
C SER A 100 1.85 2.65 -13.10
N SER A 101 2.52 1.66 -13.71
CA SER A 101 2.43 1.38 -15.15
C SER A 101 2.47 2.67 -15.99
N ALA A 102 3.36 3.57 -15.57
CA ALA A 102 3.44 4.93 -16.10
C ALA A 102 3.90 4.90 -17.56
N ARG A 103 3.18 5.60 -18.43
CA ARG A 103 3.56 5.87 -19.83
C ARG A 103 4.22 7.24 -19.98
N SER A 104 4.05 8.11 -18.98
CA SER A 104 4.60 9.46 -18.93
C SER A 104 5.04 9.80 -17.52
N ALA A 105 6.04 10.67 -17.38
CA ALA A 105 6.55 11.13 -16.09
C ALA A 105 5.44 11.75 -15.21
N PHE A 106 4.42 12.36 -15.82
CA PHE A 106 3.29 12.96 -15.11
C PHE A 106 2.38 11.96 -14.38
N GLU A 107 2.55 10.66 -14.61
CA GLU A 107 1.75 9.61 -13.96
C GLU A 107 2.45 9.01 -12.74
N VAL A 108 3.72 9.36 -12.50
CA VAL A 108 4.46 8.95 -11.31
C VAL A 108 3.97 9.76 -10.11
N ARG A 109 3.84 9.10 -8.96
CA ARG A 109 3.42 9.70 -7.68
C ARG A 109 4.45 9.39 -6.60
N SER A 110 4.47 10.22 -5.56
CA SER A 110 5.34 9.98 -4.42
C SER A 110 4.93 8.67 -3.72
N PRO A 111 5.86 7.95 -3.07
CA PRO A 111 5.54 6.68 -2.40
C PRO A 111 4.42 6.81 -1.34
N LEU A 112 4.36 7.94 -0.65
CA LEU A 112 3.31 8.24 0.33
C LEU A 112 1.93 8.42 -0.32
N GLU A 113 1.88 9.11 -1.46
CA GLU A 113 0.64 9.25 -2.24
C GLU A 113 0.16 7.89 -2.75
N VAL A 114 1.08 7.03 -3.19
CA VAL A 114 0.74 5.65 -3.60
C VAL A 114 0.19 4.85 -2.42
N ALA A 115 0.76 4.98 -1.22
CA ALA A 115 0.23 4.36 -0.01
C ALA A 115 -1.17 4.92 0.35
N HIS A 116 -1.42 6.21 0.18
CA HIS A 116 -2.76 6.77 0.37
C HIS A 116 -3.77 6.25 -0.66
N VAL A 117 -3.40 6.12 -1.93
CA VAL A 117 -4.25 5.49 -2.94
C VAL A 117 -4.57 4.03 -2.57
N ALA A 118 -3.59 3.32 -2.01
CA ALA A 118 -3.74 1.94 -1.54
C ALA A 118 -4.86 1.77 -0.51
N THR A 119 -5.02 2.72 0.42
CA THR A 119 -6.07 2.66 1.45
C THR A 119 -7.46 2.79 0.84
N LEU A 120 -7.60 3.52 -0.29
CA LEU A 120 -8.86 3.63 -1.02
C LEU A 120 -9.29 2.30 -1.65
N PHE A 121 -8.35 1.39 -1.92
CA PHE A 121 -8.64 0.03 -2.36
C PHE A 121 -9.11 -0.88 -1.21
N GLY A 122 -9.15 -0.39 0.03
CA GLY A 122 -9.60 -1.13 1.21
C GLY A 122 -8.47 -1.77 2.01
N LEU A 123 -7.21 -1.38 1.78
CA LEU A 123 -6.08 -1.76 2.62
C LEU A 123 -6.05 -0.93 3.91
N THR A 124 -5.58 -1.53 5.00
CA THR A 124 -5.26 -0.76 6.20
C THR A 124 -4.03 0.12 5.97
N HIS A 125 -3.83 1.16 6.78
CA HIS A 125 -2.68 2.05 6.62
C HIS A 125 -1.34 1.30 6.68
N LYS A 126 -1.23 0.32 7.59
CA LYS A 126 -0.05 -0.55 7.67
C LYS A 126 0.13 -1.39 6.39
N GLN A 127 -0.93 -2.04 5.91
CA GLN A 127 -0.86 -2.83 4.68
C GLN A 127 -0.52 -1.97 3.45
N ALA A 128 -1.00 -0.73 3.41
CA ALA A 128 -0.69 0.23 2.36
C ALA A 128 0.79 0.61 2.35
N GLN A 129 1.37 0.90 3.52
CA GLN A 129 2.82 1.14 3.64
C GLN A 129 3.63 -0.10 3.26
N ASP A 130 3.19 -1.28 3.72
CA ASP A 130 3.84 -2.55 3.40
C ASP A 130 3.80 -2.84 1.89
N ALA A 131 2.72 -2.50 1.19
CA ALA A 131 2.56 -2.70 -0.26
C ALA A 131 3.55 -1.86 -1.09
N VAL A 132 4.05 -0.75 -0.55
CA VAL A 132 5.01 0.14 -1.22
C VAL A 132 6.46 -0.12 -0.77
N SER A 133 6.67 -0.57 0.47
CA SER A 133 8.01 -0.74 1.05
C SER A 133 8.45 -2.21 1.14
N LEU A 134 7.74 -3.02 1.93
CA LEU A 134 8.12 -4.40 2.23
C LEU A 134 7.80 -5.37 1.09
N ALA A 135 6.70 -5.16 0.37
CA ALA A 135 6.27 -6.02 -0.72
C ALA A 135 7.28 -6.09 -1.87
N PRO A 136 7.81 -4.97 -2.42
CA PRO A 136 8.88 -5.02 -3.43
C PRO A 136 10.12 -5.80 -2.95
N ARG A 137 10.53 -5.58 -1.70
CA ARG A 137 11.68 -6.28 -1.10
C ARG A 137 11.45 -7.78 -1.00
N ALA A 138 10.25 -8.20 -0.61
CA ALA A 138 9.88 -9.60 -0.53
C ALA A 138 9.80 -10.25 -1.92
N VAL A 139 9.32 -9.53 -2.94
CA VAL A 139 9.33 -9.98 -4.34
C VAL A 139 10.77 -10.23 -4.82
N LEU A 140 11.69 -9.30 -4.54
CA LEU A 140 13.11 -9.46 -4.88
C LEU A 140 13.74 -10.69 -4.19
N ALA A 141 13.42 -10.91 -2.91
CA ALA A 141 13.89 -12.09 -2.19
C ALA A 141 13.34 -13.40 -2.79
N ASN A 142 12.06 -13.42 -3.17
CA ASN A 142 11.44 -14.59 -3.81
C ASN A 142 12.03 -14.88 -5.19
N ALA A 143 12.27 -13.83 -5.98
CA ALA A 143 12.94 -13.88 -7.27
C ALA A 143 14.37 -14.44 -7.14
N ALA A 144 15.15 -13.97 -6.17
CA ALA A 144 16.48 -14.51 -5.88
C ALA A 144 16.44 -16.00 -5.50
N ALA A 145 15.48 -16.39 -4.64
CA ALA A 145 15.29 -17.80 -4.26
C ALA A 145 14.88 -18.69 -5.45
N ARG A 146 14.12 -18.14 -6.41
CA ARG A 146 13.76 -18.81 -7.68
C ARG A 146 14.99 -19.08 -8.55
N LEU A 147 15.93 -18.14 -8.62
CA LEU A 147 17.17 -18.26 -9.39
C LEU A 147 18.19 -19.21 -8.76
N ALA A 148 18.43 -19.04 -7.45
CA ALA A 148 19.43 -19.83 -6.72
C ALA A 148 19.02 -21.30 -6.57
N GLY A 149 17.72 -21.60 -6.50
CA GLY A 149 17.20 -22.91 -6.13
C GLY A 149 16.79 -22.95 -4.65
N ARG A 150 15.87 -23.84 -4.30
CA ARG A 150 15.31 -23.91 -2.93
C ARG A 150 16.42 -24.20 -1.92
N GLY A 151 16.57 -23.35 -0.90
CA GLY A 151 17.49 -23.56 0.22
C GLY A 151 18.91 -23.04 0.01
N THR A 152 19.19 -22.38 -1.12
CA THR A 152 20.49 -21.75 -1.39
C THR A 152 20.28 -20.25 -1.62
N SER A 153 21.08 -19.41 -0.98
CA SER A 153 21.17 -17.99 -1.32
C SER A 153 22.45 -17.75 -2.10
N THR A 154 22.32 -17.28 -3.33
CA THR A 154 23.46 -16.77 -4.09
C THR A 154 23.73 -15.34 -3.64
N VAL A 155 24.88 -15.10 -3.01
CA VAL A 155 25.38 -13.75 -2.82
C VAL A 155 26.03 -13.34 -4.14
N PRO A 156 25.51 -12.35 -4.89
CA PRO A 156 26.20 -11.87 -6.06
C PRO A 156 27.56 -11.31 -5.64
N ALA A 157 28.63 -11.66 -6.36
CA ALA A 157 29.92 -11.00 -6.20
C ALA A 157 29.68 -9.49 -6.41
N SER A 158 29.98 -8.68 -5.39
CA SER A 158 29.55 -7.29 -5.28
C SER A 158 29.87 -6.47 -6.53
N ALA A 159 28.84 -6.13 -7.31
CA ALA A 159 28.80 -4.92 -8.14
C ALA A 159 28.28 -3.70 -7.34
N ALA A 160 27.85 -3.91 -6.08
CA ALA A 160 27.34 -2.86 -5.20
C ALA A 160 28.42 -1.84 -4.80
N THR A 161 29.69 -2.25 -4.74
CA THR A 161 30.83 -1.34 -4.57
C THR A 161 31.10 -0.46 -5.79
N ALA A 162 30.64 -0.84 -6.99
CA ALA A 162 30.84 -0.05 -8.21
C ALA A 162 29.70 0.95 -8.45
N ALA A 163 28.45 0.59 -8.18
CA ALA A 163 27.30 1.46 -8.40
C ALA A 163 27.11 2.54 -7.31
N ALA A 164 27.38 2.21 -6.03
CA ALA A 164 27.29 3.18 -4.94
C ALA A 164 28.31 4.33 -5.07
N ALA A 165 29.47 4.08 -5.69
CA ALA A 165 30.45 5.11 -6.00
C ALA A 165 29.96 6.04 -7.13
N ALA A 166 29.20 5.54 -8.10
CA ALA A 166 28.68 6.33 -9.21
C ALA A 166 27.52 7.25 -8.78
N GLU A 167 26.62 6.78 -7.93
CA GLU A 167 25.49 7.57 -7.44
C GLU A 167 25.92 8.71 -6.49
N ALA A 168 26.95 8.47 -5.65
CA ALA A 168 27.54 9.50 -4.80
C ALA A 168 28.24 10.60 -5.61
N THR A 169 28.84 10.24 -6.76
CA THR A 169 29.54 11.21 -7.63
C THR A 169 28.55 12.07 -8.43
N ALA A 170 27.38 11.51 -8.82
CA ALA A 170 26.33 12.25 -9.51
C ALA A 170 25.63 13.28 -8.61
N ALA A 171 25.36 12.92 -7.34
CA ALA A 171 24.77 13.84 -6.36
C ALA A 171 25.71 15.01 -6.02
N ALA A 172 27.03 14.77 -5.96
CA ALA A 172 28.02 15.82 -5.74
C ALA A 172 28.15 16.79 -6.93
N THR A 173 28.01 16.31 -8.18
CA THR A 173 28.08 17.17 -9.38
C THR A 173 26.82 18.01 -9.61
N ALA A 174 25.66 17.58 -9.10
CA ALA A 174 24.43 18.39 -9.14
C ALA A 174 24.46 19.52 -8.08
N ALA A 175 24.95 19.23 -6.87
CA ALA A 175 25.11 20.23 -5.82
C ALA A 175 26.19 21.29 -6.15
N ALA A 176 27.26 20.91 -6.86
CA ALA A 176 28.30 21.85 -7.29
C ALA A 176 27.82 22.83 -8.39
N ALA A 177 26.86 22.41 -9.24
CA ALA A 177 26.30 23.24 -10.31
C ALA A 177 25.29 24.28 -9.79
N GLU A 178 24.54 23.97 -8.72
CA GLU A 178 23.67 24.94 -8.05
C GLU A 178 24.45 25.98 -7.22
N ALA A 179 25.64 25.61 -6.72
CA ALA A 179 26.51 26.52 -5.98
C ALA A 179 27.33 27.49 -6.87
N THR A 180 27.55 27.20 -8.16
CA THR A 180 28.28 28.10 -9.07
C THR A 180 27.41 29.15 -9.77
N ALA A 181 26.07 29.05 -9.65
CA ALA A 181 25.14 30.05 -10.19
C ALA A 181 24.80 31.18 -9.19
N ALA A 182 25.02 30.98 -7.89
CA ALA A 182 24.65 31.93 -6.84
C ALA A 182 25.78 32.90 -6.42
N ALA A 183 27.02 32.70 -6.87
CA ALA A 183 28.21 33.43 -6.38
C ALA A 183 28.63 34.67 -7.22
N THR A 184 27.74 35.24 -8.05
CA THR A 184 28.00 36.50 -8.80
C THR A 184 27.07 37.66 -8.42
N ALA A 185 26.54 37.67 -7.21
CA ALA A 185 25.89 38.86 -6.65
C ALA A 185 26.13 38.97 -5.14
N ALA A 186 26.65 40.13 -4.73
CA ALA A 186 26.88 40.61 -3.36
C ALA A 186 28.18 40.13 -2.66
N GLY A 187 29.12 41.08 -2.52
CA GLY A 187 30.32 40.96 -1.69
C GLY A 187 30.21 41.63 -0.32
N ALA A 188 31.23 41.30 0.49
CA ALA A 188 31.84 42.01 1.64
C ALA A 188 31.18 41.95 3.04
N GLU A 189 31.99 41.39 3.97
CA GLU A 189 32.14 41.62 5.44
C GLU A 189 31.02 41.13 6.41
N ALA A 190 31.26 40.56 7.60
CA ALA A 190 32.45 40.31 8.43
C ALA A 190 32.20 39.18 9.48
N THR A 191 33.30 38.69 10.05
CA THR A 191 33.55 37.66 11.08
C THR A 191 32.89 37.82 12.47
N ALA A 192 32.53 36.68 13.10
CA ALA A 192 32.62 36.44 14.56
C ALA A 192 32.64 34.92 14.86
N VAL A 193 33.24 34.53 16.00
CA VAL A 193 33.85 33.22 16.30
C VAL A 193 33.16 32.55 17.52
N VAL A 194 33.28 31.20 17.63
CA VAL A 194 33.14 30.27 18.80
C VAL A 194 31.71 30.15 19.39
N GLU A 195 31.12 29.03 19.82
CA GLU A 195 31.59 27.80 20.51
C GLU A 195 30.74 26.56 20.18
N ALA A 196 31.36 25.40 20.39
CA ALA A 196 30.73 24.09 20.47
C ALA A 196 30.30 23.81 21.92
N GLU A 197 29.08 23.33 22.11
CA GLU A 197 28.69 22.59 23.30
C GLU A 197 28.00 21.28 22.87
N ASP A 198 28.64 20.17 23.20
CA ASP A 198 28.05 18.85 23.25
C ASP A 198 27.09 18.78 24.45
N VAL A 199 25.83 18.41 24.23
CA VAL A 199 24.94 17.94 25.30
C VAL A 199 24.19 16.70 24.81
N GLU A 200 24.50 15.60 25.46
CA GLU A 200 23.82 14.31 25.43
C GLU A 200 22.30 14.47 25.68
N MET A 201 21.44 13.74 24.96
CA MET A 201 20.03 13.60 25.32
C MET A 201 19.69 12.14 25.60
N GLU A 202 19.27 11.93 26.84
CA GLU A 202 18.79 10.70 27.44
C GLU A 202 17.48 10.19 26.82
N ASP A 203 17.31 8.86 26.86
CA ASP A 203 16.08 8.10 26.63
C ASP A 203 15.05 8.31 27.75
N ALA A 204 13.75 8.43 27.37
CA ALA A 204 12.54 7.78 27.95
C ALA A 204 11.25 8.68 27.87
N PRO A 205 10.04 8.20 28.24
CA PRO A 205 9.04 7.63 27.32
C PRO A 205 7.67 8.37 27.32
N PHE A 206 6.87 8.28 26.25
CA PHE A 206 5.50 8.81 26.19
C PHE A 206 4.45 7.69 26.27
N PRO A 207 3.65 7.62 27.36
CA PRO A 207 2.19 7.58 27.18
C PRO A 207 1.39 8.18 28.37
N GLU A 208 0.78 9.35 28.20
CA GLU A 208 -0.24 9.86 29.17
C GLU A 208 -1.29 10.79 28.53
N ALA A 209 -1.01 11.37 27.36
CA ALA A 209 -1.89 12.34 26.72
C ALA A 209 -3.13 11.75 26.01
N GLN A 210 -3.26 10.42 25.90
CA GLN A 210 -4.38 9.78 25.19
C GLN A 210 -5.53 9.34 26.11
N GLU A 211 -5.30 9.09 27.39
CA GLU A 211 -6.37 8.67 28.31
C GLU A 211 -7.25 9.84 28.76
N ALA A 212 -6.70 11.04 28.90
CA ALA A 212 -7.45 12.24 29.28
C ALA A 212 -8.52 12.62 28.24
N LEU A 213 -8.20 12.50 26.94
CA LEU A 213 -9.12 12.86 25.85
C LEU A 213 -10.31 11.89 25.72
N VAL A 214 -10.10 10.62 26.10
CA VAL A 214 -11.13 9.57 26.05
C VAL A 214 -12.08 9.70 27.25
N ALA A 215 -11.59 10.12 28.41
CA ALA A 215 -12.40 10.35 29.61
C ALA A 215 -13.38 11.53 29.45
N GLU A 216 -12.94 12.64 28.86
CA GLU A 216 -13.80 13.82 28.61
C GLU A 216 -14.92 13.51 27.60
N THR A 217 -14.62 12.71 26.57
CA THR A 217 -15.58 12.32 25.54
C THR A 217 -16.69 11.40 26.09
N GLN A 218 -16.37 10.55 27.07
CA GLN A 218 -17.35 9.65 27.70
C GLN A 218 -18.28 10.40 28.67
N GLN A 219 -17.79 11.39 29.40
CA GLN A 219 -18.62 12.21 30.30
C GLN A 219 -19.66 13.04 29.53
N GLN A 220 -19.30 13.61 28.38
CA GLN A 220 -20.24 14.36 27.54
C GLN A 220 -21.35 13.48 26.96
N GLN A 221 -21.04 12.22 26.60
CA GLN A 221 -22.05 11.27 26.11
C GLN A 221 -23.03 10.82 27.21
N GLN A 222 -22.55 10.61 28.45
CA GLN A 222 -23.42 10.22 29.58
C GLN A 222 -24.36 11.36 30.02
N ALA A 223 -23.90 12.61 30.00
CA ALA A 223 -24.73 13.78 30.30
C ALA A 223 -25.88 13.96 29.28
N SER A 224 -25.60 13.71 27.99
CA SER A 224 -26.62 13.78 26.93
C SER A 224 -27.71 12.69 27.04
N GLN A 225 -27.36 11.50 27.55
CA GLN A 225 -28.31 10.39 27.73
C GLN A 225 -29.23 10.57 28.96
N GLN A 226 -28.78 11.27 30.00
CA GLN A 226 -29.61 11.56 31.18
C GLN A 226 -30.66 12.62 30.90
N GLN A 227 -30.37 13.60 30.02
CA GLN A 227 -31.34 14.61 29.60
C GLN A 227 -32.48 14.04 28.74
N ALA A 228 -32.26 12.92 28.04
CA ALA A 228 -33.30 12.26 27.24
C ALA A 228 -34.31 11.43 28.07
N ARG A 229 -34.05 11.17 29.36
CA ARG A 229 -34.95 10.38 30.24
C ARG A 229 -35.91 11.22 31.08
N GLY A 230 -35.82 12.55 31.04
CA GLY A 230 -36.67 13.47 31.78
C GLY A 230 -37.85 13.99 30.94
N GLY A 231 -38.81 13.13 30.59
CA GLY A 231 -40.01 13.61 29.91
C GLY A 231 -41.06 12.52 29.64
N VAL A 232 -42.19 12.64 30.35
CA VAL A 232 -43.56 12.14 30.10
C VAL A 232 -44.10 11.31 31.28
N PRO A 233 -45.15 11.78 32.00
CA PRO A 233 -45.82 11.02 33.06
C PRO A 233 -46.78 9.97 32.48
N PRO A 234 -47.05 8.84 33.17
CA PRO A 234 -47.84 7.74 32.62
C PRO A 234 -49.36 8.02 32.63
N ALA A 235 -50.00 7.82 31.48
CA ALA A 235 -51.45 7.96 31.29
C ALA A 235 -52.24 6.73 31.80
N GLY A 236 -53.39 7.02 32.42
CA GLY A 236 -54.26 6.08 33.14
C GLY A 236 -54.87 4.93 32.32
N ARG A 237 -55.14 3.84 33.03
CA ARG A 237 -55.63 2.55 32.52
C ARG A 237 -57.15 2.57 32.35
N GLY A 238 -57.64 2.73 31.13
CA GLY A 238 -59.06 2.62 30.77
C GLY A 238 -59.43 1.22 30.26
N THR A 239 -60.37 0.56 30.94
CA THR A 239 -60.90 -0.77 30.60
C THR A 239 -61.81 -0.71 29.36
N ARG A 240 -61.51 -1.48 28.31
CA ARG A 240 -62.37 -1.60 27.13
C ARG A 240 -63.43 -2.68 27.34
N LYS A 241 -64.70 -2.28 27.41
CA LYS A 241 -65.85 -3.19 27.26
C LYS A 241 -65.92 -3.66 25.81
N ARG A 242 -65.99 -4.98 25.59
CA ARG A 242 -66.31 -5.60 24.30
C ARG A 242 -67.83 -5.62 24.13
N THR A 243 -68.33 -5.09 23.03
CA THR A 243 -69.70 -5.35 22.56
C THR A 243 -69.63 -6.04 21.21
N ALA A 244 -70.30 -7.20 21.15
CA ALA A 244 -70.58 -7.95 19.94
C ALA A 244 -71.80 -7.34 19.24
N ALA A 245 -71.78 -7.29 17.92
CA ALA A 245 -72.98 -7.02 17.11
C ALA A 245 -73.30 -8.28 16.30
N VAL A 246 -74.50 -8.81 16.54
CA VAL A 246 -75.20 -9.81 15.74
C VAL A 246 -76.39 -9.10 15.10
N ARG A 247 -76.61 -9.43 13.82
CA ARG A 247 -77.65 -9.00 12.87
C ARG A 247 -77.54 -7.60 12.29
#